data_AF-A0A0S8KW19-F1
#
_entry.id   AF-A0A0S8KW19-F1
#
_cell.length_a   1.000
_cell.length_b   1.000
_cell.length_c   1.000
_cell.angle_alpha   90.00
_cell.angle_beta   90.00
_cell.angle_gamma   90.00
#
_symmetry.space_group_name_H-M   'P 1'
#
loop_
_entity.id
_entity.type
_entity.pdbx_description
1 polymer ?
#
loop_
_entity_poly.entity_id
_entity_poly.type
_entity_poly.pdbx_seq_one_letter_code
_entity_poly.pdbx_strand_id
1 'polypeptide(L)'
;MARPVFTSKNLLQNKLRTVFYFCTLSVCLLHSFRLHAQSYSYWTQNFNEESSLLSGAVVGGGSGPGAIYYNPAIIAAGGKSMFSFNASLFSLGFYNLKNALGSGIDLKTSKLVVQPRFISLLLQPKWNRDVSMEVAIFNNASYEMTLNHSMDRQMDILPHMPGDERYHA
;
A
#
# COMPACT_ATOMS: atom_id res chain seq x y z
N MET A 1 31.27 -43.64 -36.92
CA MET A 1 31.16 -42.37 -36.16
C MET A 1 30.55 -41.32 -37.08
N ALA A 2 29.22 -41.21 -37.12
CA ALA A 2 28.52 -40.32 -38.05
C ALA A 2 28.43 -38.91 -37.45
N ARG A 3 29.05 -37.92 -38.10
CA ARG A 3 28.91 -36.51 -37.71
C ARG A 3 27.48 -36.06 -38.04
N PRO A 4 26.78 -35.35 -37.14
CA PRO A 4 25.43 -34.89 -37.42
C PRO A 4 25.46 -33.91 -38.59
N VAL A 5 24.77 -34.25 -39.68
CA VAL A 5 24.56 -33.36 -40.82
C VAL A 5 23.54 -32.32 -40.41
N PHE A 6 24.03 -31.15 -39.99
CA PHE A 6 23.20 -29.98 -39.77
C PHE A 6 22.65 -29.51 -41.13
N THR A 7 21.47 -30.00 -41.47
CA THR A 7 20.73 -29.58 -42.67
C THR A 7 20.31 -28.12 -42.53
N SER A 8 20.52 -27.33 -43.60
CA SER A 8 20.21 -25.88 -43.67
C SER A 8 18.83 -25.50 -43.11
N LYS A 9 17.83 -26.38 -43.28
CA LYS A 9 16.46 -26.21 -42.77
C LYS A 9 16.38 -26.14 -41.23
N ASN A 10 17.16 -26.95 -40.50
CA ASN A 10 17.19 -26.94 -39.04
C ASN A 10 17.85 -25.67 -38.49
N LEU A 11 18.87 -25.14 -39.19
CA LEU A 11 19.52 -23.89 -38.82
C LEU A 11 18.57 -22.69 -38.99
N LEU A 12 17.80 -22.68 -40.08
CA LEU A 12 16.80 -21.64 -40.37
C LEU A 12 15.67 -21.64 -39.33
N GLN A 13 15.16 -22.82 -38.95
CA GLN A 13 14.11 -22.97 -37.94
C GLN A 13 14.55 -22.47 -36.55
N ASN A 14 15.79 -22.78 -36.14
CA ASN A 14 16.32 -22.31 -34.86
C ASN A 14 16.50 -20.78 -34.83
N LYS A 15 16.99 -20.18 -35.92
CA LYS A 15 17.06 -18.71 -36.03
C LYS A 15 15.67 -18.07 -35.95
N LEU A 16 14.66 -18.65 -36.61
CA LEU A 16 13.29 -18.16 -36.57
C LEU A 16 12.71 -18.17 -35.15
N ARG A 17 12.96 -19.25 -34.38
CA ARG A 17 12.54 -19.37 -32.98
C ARG A 17 13.24 -18.35 -32.08
N THR A 18 14.55 -18.16 -32.23
CA THR A 18 15.29 -17.16 -31.45
C THR A 18 14.78 -15.75 -31.72
N VAL A 19 14.53 -15.40 -33.00
CA VAL A 19 13.93 -14.11 -33.37
C VAL A 19 12.54 -13.96 -32.77
N PHE A 20 11.71 -15.00 -32.83
CA PHE A 20 10.37 -14.98 -32.21
C PHE A 20 10.45 -14.74 -30.69
N TYR A 21 11.33 -15.45 -29.97
CA TYR A 21 11.52 -15.23 -28.54
C TYR A 21 12.01 -13.82 -28.22
N PHE A 22 12.92 -13.28 -29.04
CA PHE A 22 13.43 -11.91 -28.89
C PHE A 22 12.33 -10.88 -29.15
N CYS A 23 11.49 -11.10 -30.16
CA CYS A 23 10.32 -10.26 -30.44
C CYS A 23 9.30 -10.33 -29.29
N THR A 24 8.97 -11.51 -28.75
CA THR A 24 8.05 -11.61 -27.61
C THR A 24 8.62 -10.93 -26.36
N LEU A 25 9.91 -11.09 -26.08
CA LEU A 25 10.57 -10.41 -24.95
C LEU A 25 10.57 -8.90 -25.13
N SER A 26 10.85 -8.41 -26.34
CA SER A 26 10.82 -6.98 -26.66
C SER A 26 9.41 -6.39 -26.55
N VAL A 27 8.39 -7.11 -27.01
CA VAL A 27 6.98 -6.69 -26.86
C VAL A 27 6.57 -6.63 -25.39
N CYS A 28 7.00 -7.58 -24.55
CA CYS A 28 6.75 -7.55 -23.11
C CYS A 28 7.49 -6.40 -22.40
N LEU A 29 8.73 -6.09 -22.80
CA LEU A 29 9.51 -5.00 -22.21
C LEU A 29 9.01 -3.60 -22.62
N LEU A 30 8.43 -3.48 -23.82
CA LEU A 30 7.88 -2.21 -24.32
C LEU A 30 6.43 -1.94 -23.85
N HIS A 31 5.73 -2.94 -23.31
CA HIS A 31 4.45 -2.74 -22.64
C HIS A 31 4.64 -2.13 -21.25
N SER A 32 4.87 -0.82 -21.22
CA SER A 32 4.78 -0.03 -20.00
C SER A 32 3.31 0.06 -19.57
N PHE A 33 2.84 -0.90 -18.78
CA PHE A 33 1.55 -0.77 -18.12
C PHE A 33 1.56 0.52 -17.28
N ARG A 34 0.55 1.38 -17.47
CA ARG A 34 0.25 2.48 -16.56
C ARG A 34 -0.14 1.86 -15.20
N LEU A 35 0.86 1.57 -14.38
CA LEU A 35 0.65 1.13 -13.01
C LEU A 35 -0.05 2.27 -12.29
N HIS A 36 -1.33 2.08 -12.01
CA HIS A 36 -2.06 2.94 -11.10
C HIS A 36 -1.51 2.64 -9.72
N ALA A 37 -0.61 3.49 -9.22
CA ALA A 37 -0.20 3.42 -7.82
C ALA A 37 -1.44 3.65 -6.96
N GLN A 38 -1.64 2.83 -5.93
CA GLN A 38 -2.69 3.12 -4.96
C GLN A 38 -2.33 4.40 -4.21
N SER A 39 -3.23 5.38 -4.25
CA SER A 39 -3.17 6.49 -3.32
C SER A 39 -3.38 5.95 -1.90
N TYR A 40 -2.57 6.40 -0.94
CA TYR A 40 -2.73 6.22 0.51
C TYR A 40 -2.32 4.89 1.17
N SER A 41 -1.59 3.99 0.50
CA SER A 41 -0.96 2.81 1.12
C SER A 41 -1.86 2.06 2.13
N TYR A 42 -3.15 1.86 1.82
CA TYR A 42 -4.09 1.22 2.74
C TYR A 42 -3.65 -0.19 3.16
N TRP A 43 -2.99 -0.92 2.25
CA TRP A 43 -2.38 -2.24 2.46
C TRP A 43 -1.28 -2.30 3.53
N THR A 44 -0.66 -1.17 3.93
CA THR A 44 0.37 -1.18 4.98
C THR A 44 -0.24 -1.02 6.37
N GLN A 45 -1.54 -0.75 6.47
CA GLN A 45 -2.17 -0.47 7.75
C GLN A 45 -2.77 -1.74 8.36
N ASN A 46 -2.02 -2.34 9.27
CA ASN A 46 -2.36 -3.55 10.01
C ASN A 46 -3.35 -3.28 11.18
N PHE A 47 -4.07 -4.31 11.63
CA PHE A 47 -5.15 -4.20 12.62
C PHE A 47 -4.76 -4.60 14.06
N ASN A 48 -3.55 -5.14 14.29
CA ASN A 48 -3.04 -5.41 15.63
C ASN A 48 -1.51 -5.21 15.72
N GLU A 49 -0.93 -5.31 16.93
CA GLU A 49 0.50 -5.08 17.17
C GLU A 49 1.38 -6.08 16.43
N GLU A 50 1.08 -7.38 16.52
CA GLU A 50 1.86 -8.47 15.91
C GLU A 50 1.91 -8.33 14.38
N SER A 51 0.76 -8.12 13.74
CA SER A 51 0.68 -7.89 12.30
C SER A 51 1.32 -6.57 11.88
N SER A 52 1.28 -5.54 12.72
CA SER A 52 1.98 -4.28 12.44
C SER A 52 3.50 -4.47 12.41
N LEU A 53 4.06 -5.22 13.36
CA LEU A 53 5.49 -5.54 13.41
C LEU A 53 5.93 -6.46 12.27
N LEU A 54 5.05 -7.36 11.85
CA LEU A 54 5.31 -8.33 10.77
C LEU A 54 4.84 -7.85 9.39
N SER A 55 4.43 -6.58 9.25
CA SER A 55 3.92 -6.01 8.00
C SER A 55 2.79 -6.84 7.36
N GLY A 56 1.91 -7.41 8.18
CA GLY A 56 0.77 -8.22 7.76
C GLY A 56 1.07 -9.71 7.53
N ALA A 57 2.30 -10.18 7.80
CA ALA A 57 2.69 -11.58 7.63
C ALA A 57 2.17 -12.49 8.77
N VAL A 58 0.85 -12.53 8.97
CA VAL A 58 0.19 -13.28 10.07
C VAL A 58 -0.90 -14.24 9.59
N VAL A 59 -1.06 -14.41 8.28
CA VAL A 59 -2.12 -15.26 7.68
C VAL A 59 -1.99 -16.74 8.09
N GLY A 60 -0.76 -17.20 8.34
CA GLY A 60 -0.46 -18.58 8.75
C GLY A 60 -0.43 -18.80 10.27
N GLY A 61 -0.57 -17.75 11.09
CA GLY A 61 -0.40 -17.84 12.54
C GLY A 61 0.08 -16.51 13.14
N GLY A 62 -0.06 -16.36 14.47
CA GLY A 62 0.41 -15.15 15.17
C GLY A 62 -0.39 -13.89 14.82
N SER A 63 -1.66 -14.05 14.43
CA SER A 63 -2.59 -12.95 14.24
C SER A 63 -3.38 -12.63 15.50
N GLY A 64 -3.27 -13.44 16.57
CA GLY A 64 -4.00 -13.26 17.82
C GLY A 64 -5.47 -12.86 17.63
N PRO A 65 -5.98 -11.89 18.39
CA PRO A 65 -7.32 -11.32 18.22
C PRO A 65 -7.49 -10.45 16.95
N GLY A 66 -6.60 -10.51 15.98
CA GLY A 66 -6.82 -9.99 14.61
C GLY A 66 -7.11 -11.11 13.60
N ALA A 67 -7.22 -12.36 14.06
CA ALA A 67 -7.52 -13.52 13.24
C ALA A 67 -8.81 -13.34 12.44
N ILE A 68 -9.84 -12.73 13.04
CA ILE A 68 -11.09 -12.42 12.34
C ILE A 68 -10.90 -11.60 11.05
N TYR A 69 -9.85 -10.77 10.96
CA TYR A 69 -9.51 -10.00 9.76
C TYR A 69 -8.61 -10.79 8.80
N TYR A 70 -7.55 -11.43 9.30
CA TYR A 70 -6.52 -12.06 8.46
C TYR A 70 -6.85 -13.50 8.05
N ASN A 71 -7.30 -14.33 9.01
CA ASN A 71 -7.63 -15.74 8.80
C ASN A 71 -8.50 -16.28 9.95
N PRO A 72 -9.84 -16.30 9.77
CA PRO A 72 -10.76 -16.76 10.81
C PRO A 72 -10.57 -18.22 11.24
N ALA A 73 -9.90 -19.06 10.43
CA ALA A 73 -9.62 -20.45 10.83
C ALA A 73 -8.69 -20.53 12.05
N ILE A 74 -7.88 -19.50 12.30
CA ILE A 74 -6.96 -19.43 13.46
C ILE A 74 -7.72 -19.23 14.78
N ILE A 75 -8.95 -18.69 14.74
CA ILE A 75 -9.79 -18.45 15.93
C ILE A 75 -10.00 -19.74 16.72
N ALA A 76 -10.22 -20.85 16.03
CA ALA A 76 -10.36 -22.17 16.64
C ALA A 76 -9.09 -22.64 17.37
N ALA A 77 -7.91 -22.19 16.91
CA ALA A 77 -6.61 -22.54 17.50
C ALA A 77 -6.15 -21.59 18.63
N GLY A 78 -6.84 -20.45 18.84
CA GLY A 78 -6.43 -19.39 19.77
C GLY A 78 -6.43 -19.77 21.26
N GLY A 79 -7.18 -20.82 21.63
CA GLY A 79 -7.00 -21.56 22.89
C GLY A 79 -7.32 -20.82 24.21
N LYS A 80 -7.60 -19.51 24.20
CA LYS A 80 -7.91 -18.70 25.39
C LYS A 80 -8.78 -17.49 25.03
N SER A 81 -9.65 -17.08 25.95
CA SER A 81 -10.33 -15.78 25.85
C SER A 81 -9.31 -14.65 25.94
N MET A 82 -9.38 -13.70 25.02
CA MET A 82 -8.50 -12.54 24.94
C MET A 82 -9.31 -11.31 24.56
N PHE A 83 -9.05 -10.19 25.22
CA PHE A 83 -9.53 -8.89 24.79
C PHE A 83 -8.38 -8.16 24.12
N SER A 84 -8.62 -7.60 22.93
CA SER A 84 -7.66 -6.77 22.22
C SER A 84 -8.27 -5.43 21.90
N PHE A 85 -7.50 -4.39 22.18
CA PHE A 85 -7.82 -3.03 21.85
C PHE A 85 -6.64 -2.49 21.04
N ASN A 86 -6.74 -2.56 19.71
CA ASN A 86 -5.70 -2.01 18.85
C ASN A 86 -5.99 -0.56 18.51
N ALA A 87 -5.35 0.24 19.34
CA ALA A 87 -5.07 1.62 19.16
C ALA A 87 -3.95 1.78 18.11
N SER A 88 -4.24 1.69 16.80
CA SER A 88 -3.34 2.18 15.73
C SER A 88 -3.28 3.73 15.74
N LEU A 89 -3.05 4.28 16.93
CA LEU A 89 -3.59 5.53 17.45
C LEU A 89 -2.75 6.74 17.06
N PHE A 90 -1.61 6.55 16.39
CA PHE A 90 -0.74 7.65 15.99
C PHE A 90 -0.11 7.35 14.64
N SER A 91 -0.56 8.06 13.61
CA SER A 91 0.13 8.14 12.33
C SER A 91 0.71 9.54 12.17
N LEU A 92 2.02 9.61 11.95
CA LEU A 92 2.71 10.86 11.65
C LEU A 92 3.11 10.84 10.16
N GLY A 93 2.47 11.70 9.38
CA GLY A 93 2.76 11.85 7.95
C GLY A 93 3.44 13.19 7.69
N PHE A 94 4.50 13.17 6.89
CA PHE A 94 5.15 14.38 6.38
C PHE A 94 4.87 14.50 4.89
N TYR A 95 4.30 15.62 4.47
CA TYR A 95 3.90 15.88 3.09
C TYR A 95 4.69 17.08 2.56
N ASN A 96 5.20 16.92 1.35
CA ASN A 96 5.90 17.97 0.61
C ASN A 96 5.26 18.07 -0.78
N LEU A 97 4.36 19.04 -0.94
CA LEU A 97 3.65 19.31 -2.19
C LEU A 97 4.43 20.35 -2.97
N LYS A 98 4.86 20.00 -4.18
CA LYS A 98 5.62 20.92 -5.03
C LYS A 98 4.70 21.84 -5.82
N ASN A 99 5.06 23.12 -5.92
CA ASN A 99 4.28 24.14 -6.64
C ASN A 99 2.79 24.20 -6.22
N ALA A 100 2.49 23.94 -4.94
CA ALA A 100 1.12 23.79 -4.43
C ALA A 100 0.33 25.10 -4.46
N LEU A 101 1.01 26.24 -4.33
CA LEU A 101 0.42 27.57 -4.43
C LEU A 101 1.05 28.33 -5.61
N GLY A 102 1.30 27.67 -6.75
CA GLY A 102 1.92 28.30 -7.91
C GLY A 102 3.40 27.96 -8.11
N SER A 103 3.98 28.43 -9.21
CA SER A 103 5.33 28.06 -9.64
C SER A 103 6.38 28.47 -8.60
N GLY A 104 7.18 27.50 -8.15
CA GLY A 104 8.23 27.69 -7.14
C GLY A 104 7.74 27.76 -5.69
N ILE A 105 6.42 27.61 -5.44
CA ILE A 105 5.84 27.73 -4.11
C ILE A 105 5.43 26.35 -3.59
N ASP A 106 6.38 25.71 -2.91
CA ASP A 106 6.18 24.41 -2.28
C ASP A 106 5.45 24.54 -0.94
N LEU A 107 4.62 23.55 -0.63
CA LEU A 107 3.92 23.44 0.63
C LEU A 107 4.39 22.22 1.42
N LYS A 108 4.84 22.46 2.65
CA LYS A 108 5.24 21.42 3.60
C LYS A 108 4.25 21.37 4.75
N THR A 109 3.69 20.20 5.03
CA THR A 109 2.81 19.99 6.16
C THR A 109 3.10 18.68 6.86
N SER A 110 2.90 18.64 8.17
CA SER A 110 2.95 17.43 8.98
C SER A 110 1.58 17.17 9.57
N LYS A 111 1.09 15.94 9.46
CA LYS A 111 -0.20 15.54 9.99
C LYS A 111 -0.01 14.44 11.03
N LEU A 112 -0.52 14.69 12.24
CA LEU A 112 -0.74 13.66 13.24
C LEU A 112 -2.20 13.18 13.13
N VAL A 113 -2.40 11.88 12.95
CA VAL A 113 -3.73 11.26 12.92
C VAL A 113 -3.86 10.31 14.09
N VAL A 114 -4.92 10.51 14.87
CA VAL A 114 -5.29 9.64 15.98
C VAL A 114 -6.59 8.94 15.66
N GLN A 115 -6.50 7.65 15.30
CA GLN A 115 -7.67 6.86 14.95
C GLN A 115 -7.59 5.46 15.58
N PRO A 116 -8.53 5.08 16.46
CA PRO A 116 -8.69 3.68 16.84
C PRO A 116 -9.28 2.93 15.63
N ARG A 117 -8.58 1.89 15.17
CA ARG A 117 -8.97 1.13 13.97
C ARG A 117 -9.69 -0.17 14.31
N PHE A 118 -9.44 -0.70 15.50
CA PHE A 118 -9.83 -2.07 15.80
C PHE A 118 -10.00 -2.33 17.30
N ILE A 119 -11.13 -2.94 17.64
CA ILE A 119 -11.39 -3.51 18.97
C ILE A 119 -11.91 -4.92 18.75
N SER A 120 -11.38 -5.91 19.47
CA SER A 120 -11.88 -7.28 19.40
C SER A 120 -11.93 -7.99 20.74
N LEU A 121 -12.82 -8.96 20.81
CA LEU A 121 -13.03 -9.84 21.93
C LEU A 121 -13.07 -11.28 21.41
N LEU A 122 -12.03 -12.03 21.74
CA LEU A 122 -11.96 -13.47 21.57
C LEU A 122 -12.48 -14.14 22.85
N LEU A 123 -13.47 -15.00 22.71
CA LEU A 123 -14.10 -15.75 23.79
C LEU A 123 -13.89 -17.25 23.54
N GLN A 124 -13.30 -17.92 24.52
CA GLN A 124 -13.31 -19.36 24.60
C GLN A 124 -14.07 -19.77 25.88
N PRO A 125 -15.28 -20.32 25.74
CA PRO A 125 -16.09 -20.65 26.90
C PRO A 125 -15.44 -21.74 27.76
N LYS A 126 -15.54 -21.60 29.09
CA LYS A 126 -15.00 -22.62 30.02
C LYS A 126 -15.69 -23.98 29.89
N TRP A 127 -16.94 -24.00 29.41
CA TRP A 127 -17.75 -25.22 29.28
C TRP A 127 -17.41 -26.04 28.03
N ASN A 128 -16.83 -25.42 26.99
CA ASN A 128 -16.39 -26.11 25.79
C ASN A 128 -15.18 -25.41 25.19
N ARG A 129 -14.01 -26.05 25.30
CA ARG A 129 -12.74 -25.52 24.80
C ARG A 129 -12.53 -25.72 23.30
N ASP A 130 -13.39 -26.47 22.63
CA ASP A 130 -13.33 -26.68 21.18
C ASP A 130 -14.09 -25.58 20.44
N VAL A 131 -14.84 -24.74 21.15
CA VAL A 131 -15.56 -23.60 20.59
C VAL A 131 -14.84 -22.30 20.93
N SER A 132 -14.50 -21.54 19.91
CA SER A 132 -13.99 -20.17 20.03
C SER A 132 -14.90 -19.23 19.25
N MET A 133 -15.15 -18.06 19.80
CA MET A 133 -15.94 -17.00 19.17
C MET A 133 -15.15 -15.72 19.22
N GLU A 134 -15.09 -14.99 18.11
CA GLU A 134 -14.46 -13.66 18.07
C GLU A 134 -15.47 -12.64 17.58
N VAL A 135 -15.51 -11.49 18.26
CA VAL A 135 -16.33 -10.34 17.87
C VAL A 135 -15.40 -9.15 17.74
N ALA A 136 -15.52 -8.39 16.64
CA ALA A 136 -14.70 -7.22 16.41
C ALA A 136 -15.50 -6.05 15.85
N ILE A 137 -15.05 -4.84 16.19
CA ILE A 137 -15.50 -3.57 15.63
C ILE A 137 -14.33 -2.97 14.85
N PHE A 138 -14.58 -2.66 13.58
CA PHE A 138 -13.61 -2.06 12.67
C PHE A 138 -14.00 -0.61 12.39
N ASN A 139 -13.00 0.26 12.33
CA ASN A 139 -13.16 1.59 11.77
C ASN A 139 -12.43 1.67 10.42
N ASN A 140 -13.12 2.20 9.40
CA ASN A 140 -12.49 2.43 8.10
C ASN A 140 -11.51 3.60 8.21
N ALA A 141 -10.30 3.40 7.69
CA ALA A 141 -9.32 4.48 7.59
C ALA A 141 -9.77 5.45 6.50
N SER A 142 -10.49 6.51 6.88
CA SER A 142 -10.77 7.63 5.99
C SER A 142 -9.59 8.60 6.00
N TYR A 143 -9.02 8.86 4.83
CA TYR A 143 -7.99 9.87 4.68
C TYR A 143 -8.60 11.15 4.11
N GLU A 144 -8.60 12.21 4.92
CA GLU A 144 -8.97 13.56 4.49
C GLU A 144 -7.78 14.50 4.73
N MET A 145 -7.35 15.25 3.72
CA MET A 145 -6.28 16.23 3.86
C MET A 145 -6.80 17.61 3.48
N THR A 146 -6.98 18.45 4.49
CA THR A 146 -7.32 19.87 4.33
C THR A 146 -6.05 20.68 4.51
N LEU A 147 -5.68 21.45 3.49
CA LEU A 147 -4.51 22.31 3.49
C LEU A 147 -4.98 23.77 3.58
N ASN A 148 -4.83 24.38 4.76
CA ASN A 148 -5.12 25.79 4.97
C ASN A 148 -3.80 26.56 5.03
N HIS A 149 -3.39 27.14 3.91
CA HIS A 149 -2.24 28.03 3.84
C HIS A 149 -2.62 29.24 3.01
N SER A 150 -2.26 30.43 3.49
CA SER A 150 -2.35 31.65 2.71
C SER A 150 -0.99 32.32 2.60
N MET A 151 -0.74 32.92 1.43
CA MET A 151 0.50 33.58 1.11
C MET A 151 0.23 34.83 0.29
N ASP A 152 0.73 35.99 0.77
CA ASP A 152 0.73 37.26 0.05
C ASP A 152 2.18 37.67 -0.23
N ARG A 153 2.58 37.72 -1.50
CA ARG A 153 3.93 38.11 -1.94
C ARG A 153 3.90 38.85 -3.27
N GLN A 154 4.86 39.74 -3.47
CA GLN A 154 5.14 40.31 -4.79
C GLN A 154 6.10 39.38 -5.55
N MET A 155 5.68 38.93 -6.74
CA MET A 155 6.50 38.10 -7.61
C MET A 155 5.98 38.12 -9.03
N ASP A 156 6.88 37.97 -10.00
CA ASP A 156 6.55 37.72 -11.41
C ASP A 156 5.94 36.32 -11.58
N ILE A 157 4.63 36.27 -11.77
CA ILE A 157 3.87 35.04 -12.03
C ILE A 157 3.42 34.93 -13.49
N LEU A 158 3.53 36.01 -14.27
CA LEU A 158 3.05 36.10 -15.64
C LEU A 158 4.23 36.12 -16.61
N PRO A 159 4.68 34.97 -17.15
CA PRO A 159 5.88 34.89 -17.98
C PRO A 159 5.79 35.69 -19.30
N HIS A 160 4.61 36.21 -19.63
CA HIS A 160 4.35 37.01 -20.83
C HIS A 160 4.17 38.51 -20.54
N MET A 161 4.17 38.93 -19.27
CA MET A 161 4.10 40.34 -18.87
C MET A 161 5.15 40.61 -17.79
N PRO A 162 6.24 41.32 -18.11
CA PRO A 162 7.29 41.58 -17.13
C PRO A 162 6.80 42.54 -16.03
N GLY A 163 6.98 42.15 -14.77
CA GLY A 163 6.67 42.96 -13.58
C GLY A 163 6.36 42.09 -12.37
N ASP A 164 6.48 42.65 -11.16
CA ASP A 164 6.04 41.94 -9.95
C ASP A 164 4.54 42.17 -9.72
N GLU A 165 3.72 41.12 -9.85
CA GLU A 165 2.32 41.17 -9.43
C GLU A 165 2.20 40.89 -7.93
N ARG A 166 1.16 41.47 -7.31
CA ARG A 166 0.75 41.05 -5.97
C ARG A 166 0.04 39.70 -6.08
N TYR A 167 0.72 38.65 -5.65
CA TYR A 167 0.18 37.30 -5.57
C TYR A 167 -0.42 37.06 -4.19
N HIS A 168 -1.71 36.69 -4.16
CA HIS A 168 -2.43 36.31 -2.94
C HIS A 168 -3.16 34.99 -3.17
N ALA A 169 -2.76 33.94 -2.44
CA ALA A 169 -3.38 32.62 -2.46
C ALA A 169 -3.61 32.08 -1.06
#